data_AF-A0A258BEJ5-F1
#
_entry.id   AF-A0A258BEJ5-F1
#
_cell.length_a   1.000
_cell.length_b   1.000
_cell.length_c   1.000
_cell.angle_alpha   90.00
_cell.angle_beta   90.00
_cell.angle_gamma   90.00
#
_symmetry.space_group_name_H-M   'P 1'
#
loop_
_entity.id
_entity.type
_entity.pdbx_description
1 polymer ?
#
loop_
_entity_poly.entity_id
_entity_poly.type
_entity_poly.pdbx_seq_one_letter_code
_entity_poly.pdbx_strand_id
1 'polypeptide(L)'
;MPGLAAGPVAGDPACGGSWRLEGSGGVAVTPAEQGLRWRALDGQTGRFVFEKGTWNAYSGWTDRLEHRQIEFTCEGGLTHFEGTSATPVEVVVQETVFTGAKGTKLAGRLVLPAGDGPVPVVVQVHGSERYSALAHDSFQHLLPLQGVGVFIYDKRGTGASKGDYTQDFSLLATDAAFAAAEARRLAGQRLGRLGLHGASHGGWVAPMAALSVKPDFVIVSYGMLE
;
A
#
# COMPACT_ATOMS: atom_id res chain seq x y z
N MET A 1 11.84 26.88 24.66
CA MET A 1 12.62 25.97 23.82
C MET A 1 11.73 25.57 22.65
N PRO A 2 12.13 25.76 21.39
CA PRO A 2 11.32 25.33 20.26
C PRO A 2 11.18 23.80 20.36
N GLY A 3 9.94 23.31 20.33
CA GLY A 3 9.63 21.90 20.55
C GLY A 3 10.37 21.01 19.56
N LEU A 4 11.03 19.97 20.08
CA LEU A 4 11.56 18.88 19.28
C LEU A 4 10.40 18.32 18.43
N ALA A 5 10.53 18.35 17.11
CA ALA A 5 9.56 17.70 16.23
C ALA A 5 9.43 16.24 16.65
N ALA A 6 8.22 15.78 16.95
CA ALA A 6 7.97 14.38 17.26
C ALA A 6 8.26 13.54 16.00
N GLY A 7 9.11 12.52 16.14
CA GLY A 7 9.31 11.53 15.07
C GLY A 7 8.01 10.74 14.81
N PRO A 8 7.86 10.13 13.62
CA PRO A 8 6.67 9.36 13.31
C PRO A 8 6.56 8.15 14.23
N VAL A 9 5.34 7.82 14.65
CA VAL A 9 5.06 6.56 15.33
C VAL A 9 5.02 5.46 14.28
N ALA A 10 5.85 4.43 14.46
CA ALA A 10 5.88 3.28 13.55
C ALA A 10 4.48 2.69 13.38
N GLY A 11 4.01 2.61 12.14
CA GLY A 11 2.71 2.03 11.80
C GLY A 11 1.49 2.96 12.00
N ASP A 12 1.69 4.24 12.35
CA ASP A 12 0.58 5.21 12.35
C ASP A 12 0.15 5.53 10.90
N PRO A 13 -1.08 5.20 10.49
CA PRO A 13 -1.57 5.48 9.14
C PRO A 13 -1.58 6.96 8.78
N ALA A 14 -1.66 7.87 9.77
CA ALA A 14 -1.57 9.31 9.55
C ALA A 14 -0.20 9.72 8.98
N CYS A 15 0.85 8.92 9.23
CA CYS A 15 2.19 9.16 8.73
C CYS A 15 2.44 8.62 7.30
N GLY A 16 1.39 8.28 6.54
CA GLY A 16 1.47 7.76 5.18
C GLY A 16 0.58 8.52 4.19
N GLY A 17 0.91 8.48 2.90
CA GLY A 17 0.14 9.18 1.89
C GLY A 17 0.77 9.25 0.51
N SER A 18 0.17 10.10 -0.32
CA SER A 18 0.49 10.32 -1.72
C SER A 18 0.63 11.80 -2.00
N TRP A 19 1.71 12.23 -2.65
CA TRP A 19 1.91 13.64 -3.03
C TRP A 19 2.31 13.79 -4.49
N ARG A 20 1.80 14.84 -5.14
CA ARG A 20 2.28 15.33 -6.44
C ARG A 20 3.41 16.32 -6.20
N LEU A 21 4.47 16.19 -6.99
CA LEU A 21 5.57 17.15 -7.01
C LEU A 21 5.31 18.19 -8.10
N GLU A 22 5.66 19.44 -7.82
CA GLU A 22 5.63 20.51 -8.81
C GLU A 22 6.51 20.18 -10.03
N GLY A 23 6.07 20.54 -11.23
CA GLY A 23 6.81 20.31 -12.48
C GLY A 23 6.53 18.95 -13.15
N SER A 24 6.58 17.84 -12.42
CA SER A 24 6.03 16.52 -12.80
C SER A 24 6.38 15.45 -11.76
N GLY A 25 5.63 14.33 -11.74
CA GLY A 25 5.95 13.17 -10.90
C GLY A 25 5.06 13.04 -9.66
N GLY A 26 5.60 12.40 -8.63
CA GLY A 26 4.88 12.10 -7.41
C GLY A 26 5.63 11.13 -6.51
N VAL A 27 5.33 11.19 -5.22
CA VAL A 27 5.97 10.38 -4.20
C VAL A 27 4.91 9.80 -3.27
N ALA A 28 5.03 8.51 -2.97
CA ALA A 28 4.27 7.83 -1.94
C ALA A 28 5.17 7.66 -0.71
N VAL A 29 4.62 7.93 0.48
CA VAL A 29 5.29 7.72 1.76
C VAL A 29 4.48 6.72 2.59
N THR A 30 5.17 5.79 3.24
CA THR A 30 4.59 4.77 4.13
C THR A 30 5.35 4.72 5.45
N PRO A 31 4.68 4.47 6.58
CA PRO A 31 5.35 4.23 7.85
C PRO A 31 6.29 3.02 7.80
N ALA A 32 7.41 3.13 8.50
CA ALA A 32 8.37 2.06 8.72
C ALA A 32 8.79 2.02 10.20
N GLU A 33 9.41 0.91 10.63
CA GLU A 33 9.78 0.68 12.03
C GLU A 33 10.65 1.80 12.63
N GLN A 34 11.56 2.36 11.83
CA GLN A 34 12.48 3.43 12.26
C GLN A 34 12.26 4.75 11.50
N GLY A 35 11.04 5.01 11.03
CA GLY A 35 10.71 6.25 10.33
C GLY A 35 9.75 6.03 9.17
N LEU A 36 10.17 6.42 7.97
CA LEU A 36 9.32 6.40 6.77
C LEU A 36 10.06 5.74 5.61
N ARG A 37 9.29 5.12 4.72
CA ARG A 37 9.73 4.64 3.41
C ARG A 37 9.07 5.48 2.34
N TRP A 38 9.84 5.90 1.34
CA TRP A 38 9.31 6.68 0.23
C TRP A 38 9.61 6.00 -1.11
N ARG A 39 8.72 6.22 -2.08
CA ARG A 39 8.81 5.69 -3.44
C ARG A 39 8.32 6.76 -4.41
N ALA A 40 9.17 7.18 -5.32
CA ALA A 40 8.84 8.14 -6.36
C ALA A 40 8.41 7.41 -7.65
N LEU A 41 7.61 8.09 -8.47
CA LEU A 41 7.08 7.53 -9.73
C LEU A 41 8.16 7.29 -10.79
N ASP A 42 9.34 7.89 -10.65
CA ASP A 42 10.51 7.63 -11.50
C ASP A 42 11.27 6.34 -11.12
N GLY A 43 10.79 5.61 -10.10
CA GLY A 43 11.37 4.37 -9.61
C GLY A 43 12.41 4.56 -8.51
N GLN A 44 12.77 5.79 -8.16
CA GLN A 44 13.62 6.04 -7.00
C GLN A 44 12.89 5.67 -5.71
N THR A 45 13.62 5.09 -4.77
CA THR A 45 13.09 4.68 -3.47
C THR A 45 14.09 4.99 -2.38
N GLY A 46 13.62 5.10 -1.14
CA GLY A 46 14.48 5.28 0.00
C GLY A 46 13.76 5.19 1.32
N ARG A 47 14.48 5.54 2.38
CA ARG A 47 13.94 5.66 3.74
C ARG A 47 14.38 6.97 4.39
N PHE A 48 13.49 7.52 5.20
CA PHE A 48 13.79 8.59 6.13
C PHE A 48 13.80 8.02 7.53
N VAL A 49 14.85 8.30 8.28
CA VAL A 49 14.99 7.89 9.67
C VAL A 49 15.14 9.10 10.54
N PHE A 50 14.33 9.17 11.60
CA PHE A 50 14.38 10.26 12.55
C PHE A 50 15.26 9.88 13.74
N GLU A 51 16.45 10.47 13.81
CA GLU A 51 17.44 10.19 14.84
C GLU A 51 17.98 11.49 15.43
N LYS A 52 18.07 11.57 16.76
CA LYS A 52 18.62 12.72 17.50
C LYS A 52 18.01 14.06 17.06
N GLY A 53 16.71 14.07 16.75
CA GLY A 53 15.97 15.28 16.35
C GLY A 53 16.15 15.70 14.89
N THR A 54 16.78 14.87 14.04
CA THR A 54 17.05 15.16 12.64
C THR A 54 16.60 14.02 11.73
N TRP A 55 16.07 14.36 10.56
CA TRP A 55 15.78 13.39 9.50
C TRP A 55 17.03 13.05 8.69
N ASN A 56 17.33 11.76 8.58
CA ASN A 56 18.39 11.22 7.74
C ASN A 56 17.77 10.45 6.56
N ALA A 57 18.23 10.72 5.35
CA ALA A 57 17.76 10.05 4.14
C ALA A 57 18.74 8.98 3.68
N TYR A 58 18.22 7.82 3.30
CA TYR A 58 19.02 6.71 2.80
C TYR A 58 18.45 6.17 1.48
N SER A 59 19.35 5.73 0.62
CA SER A 59 19.02 5.22 -0.71
C SER A 59 18.45 3.81 -0.67
N GLY A 60 17.28 3.60 -1.26
CA GLY A 60 16.63 2.30 -1.39
C GLY A 60 16.64 1.50 -0.09
N TRP A 61 17.16 0.27 -0.14
CA TRP A 61 17.34 -0.63 1.01
C TRP A 61 18.78 -0.64 1.56
N THR A 62 19.58 0.37 1.22
CA THR A 62 20.99 0.45 1.62
C THR A 62 21.18 1.37 2.81
N ASP A 63 22.38 1.35 3.39
CA ASP A 63 22.84 2.31 4.40
C ASP A 63 23.60 3.49 3.78
N ARG A 64 23.49 3.68 2.45
CA ARG A 64 24.06 4.83 1.77
C ARG A 64 23.25 6.07 2.12
N LEU A 65 23.83 6.92 2.94
CA LEU A 65 23.29 8.23 3.28
C LEU A 65 23.19 9.11 2.03
N GLU A 66 22.08 9.83 1.90
CA GLU A 66 21.83 10.80 0.85
C GLU A 66 21.59 12.18 1.45
N HIS A 67 22.04 13.23 0.76
CA HIS A 67 21.76 14.61 1.14
C HIS A 67 20.45 15.07 0.49
N ARG A 68 19.32 14.56 0.99
CA ARG A 68 17.98 15.02 0.57
C ARG A 68 17.39 15.94 1.62
N GLN A 69 16.79 17.04 1.20
CA GLN A 69 16.01 17.92 2.07
C GLN A 69 14.57 17.42 2.16
N ILE A 70 14.09 17.18 3.38
CA ILE A 70 12.73 16.70 3.66
C ILE A 70 12.13 17.52 4.79
N GLU A 71 10.90 17.95 4.56
CA GLU A 71 10.05 18.55 5.58
C GLU A 71 8.78 17.69 5.69
N PHE A 72 8.67 16.96 6.81
CA PHE A 72 7.57 16.04 7.04
C PHE A 72 7.11 16.07 8.51
N THR A 73 5.79 16.09 8.69
CA THR A 73 5.13 15.75 9.97
C THR A 73 3.98 14.78 9.69
N CYS A 74 3.60 13.95 10.66
CA CYS A 74 2.46 13.04 10.45
C CYS A 74 1.13 13.81 10.31
N GLU A 75 0.97 14.92 11.00
CA GLU A 75 -0.25 15.74 10.94
C GLU A 75 -0.34 16.59 9.66
N GLY A 76 0.79 17.13 9.21
CA GLY A 76 0.88 18.04 8.06
C GLY A 76 1.28 17.36 6.74
N GLY A 77 1.74 16.11 6.80
CA GLY A 77 2.26 15.37 5.66
C GLY A 77 3.59 15.92 5.15
N LEU A 78 3.87 15.63 3.87
CA LEU A 78 5.05 16.10 3.15
C LEU A 78 4.76 17.45 2.48
N THR A 79 5.49 18.50 2.84
CA THR A 79 5.39 19.82 2.20
C THR A 79 6.40 20.02 1.09
N HIS A 80 7.61 19.47 1.26
CA HIS A 80 8.68 19.51 0.28
C HIS A 80 9.40 18.16 0.19
N PHE A 81 9.71 17.76 -1.04
CA PHE A 81 10.56 16.61 -1.35
C PHE A 81 11.73 17.09 -2.21
N GLU A 82 12.94 17.05 -1.68
CA GLU A 82 14.15 17.51 -2.38
C GLU A 82 14.06 18.97 -2.84
N GLY A 83 13.47 19.83 -2.00
CA GLY A 83 13.23 21.23 -2.32
C GLY A 83 12.13 21.48 -3.34
N THR A 84 11.46 20.44 -3.84
CA THR A 84 10.29 20.56 -4.71
C THR A 84 9.02 20.53 -3.87
N SER A 85 8.11 21.49 -4.08
CA SER A 85 6.85 21.53 -3.36
C SER A 85 5.99 20.31 -3.66
N ALA A 86 5.38 19.75 -2.61
CA ALA A 86 4.60 18.54 -2.63
C ALA A 86 3.15 18.84 -2.22
N THR A 87 2.18 18.49 -3.07
CA THR A 87 0.75 18.67 -2.78
C THR A 87 0.12 17.30 -2.52
N PRO A 88 -0.62 17.11 -1.41
CA PRO A 88 -1.27 15.84 -1.13
C PRO A 88 -2.29 15.47 -2.20
N VAL A 89 -2.40 14.18 -2.48
CA VAL A 89 -3.42 13.63 -3.38
C VAL A 89 -4.60 13.13 -2.57
N GLU A 90 -5.77 13.71 -2.86
CA GLU A 90 -7.02 13.28 -2.27
C GLU A 90 -7.43 11.89 -2.77
N VAL A 91 -7.88 11.07 -1.83
CA VAL A 91 -8.34 9.70 -2.08
C VAL A 91 -9.62 9.44 -1.29
N VAL A 92 -10.47 8.56 -1.81
CA VAL A 92 -11.63 8.04 -1.09
C VAL A 92 -11.23 6.71 -0.48
N VAL A 93 -11.27 6.63 0.85
CA VAL A 93 -10.91 5.43 1.62
C VAL A 93 -12.17 4.80 2.19
N GLN A 94 -12.32 3.49 2.01
CA GLN A 94 -13.39 2.70 2.60
C GLN A 94 -12.79 1.49 3.32
N GLU A 95 -12.87 1.49 4.64
CA GLU A 95 -12.49 0.35 5.48
C GLU A 95 -13.58 -0.72 5.46
N THR A 96 -13.19 -2.00 5.57
CA THR A 96 -14.13 -3.12 5.61
C THR A 96 -13.60 -4.28 6.45
N VAL A 97 -14.52 -5.13 6.91
CA VAL A 97 -14.23 -6.48 7.39
C VAL A 97 -15.10 -7.44 6.60
N PHE A 98 -14.46 -8.34 5.85
CA PHE A 98 -15.15 -9.30 4.99
C PHE A 98 -14.88 -10.73 5.45
N THR A 99 -15.70 -11.66 4.94
CA THR A 99 -15.53 -13.08 5.22
C THR A 99 -14.69 -13.73 4.12
N GLY A 100 -13.51 -14.22 4.49
CA GLY A 100 -12.65 -15.07 3.68
C GLY A 100 -12.99 -16.55 3.81
N ALA A 101 -12.06 -17.39 3.37
CA ALA A 101 -12.22 -18.84 3.35
C ALA A 101 -12.52 -19.40 4.75
N LYS A 102 -13.38 -20.42 4.78
CA LYS A 102 -13.83 -21.11 6.00
C LYS A 102 -14.45 -20.15 7.04
N GLY A 103 -15.03 -19.03 6.61
CA GLY A 103 -15.68 -18.08 7.51
C GLY A 103 -14.74 -17.10 8.22
N THR A 104 -13.44 -17.10 7.89
CA THR A 104 -12.44 -16.26 8.56
C THR A 104 -12.74 -14.78 8.32
N LYS A 105 -12.69 -13.94 9.36
CA LYS A 105 -12.87 -12.48 9.21
C LYS A 105 -11.55 -11.81 8.84
N LEU A 106 -11.54 -11.11 7.71
CA LEU A 106 -10.36 -10.42 7.17
C LEU A 106 -10.63 -8.92 7.12
N ALA A 107 -9.65 -8.11 7.54
CA ALA A 107 -9.70 -6.66 7.44
C ALA A 107 -9.19 -6.21 6.06
N GLY A 108 -9.91 -5.31 5.42
CA GLY A 108 -9.57 -4.77 4.10
C GLY A 108 -9.84 -3.28 4.00
N ARG A 109 -9.25 -2.66 2.98
CA ARG A 109 -9.39 -1.25 2.66
C ARG A 109 -9.44 -1.07 1.16
N LEU A 110 -10.46 -0.40 0.67
CA LEU A 110 -10.49 0.13 -0.69
C LEU A 110 -10.00 1.58 -0.67
N VAL A 111 -9.02 1.90 -1.50
CA VAL A 111 -8.55 3.27 -1.75
C VAL A 111 -8.81 3.59 -3.22
N LEU A 112 -9.60 4.63 -3.48
CA LEU A 112 -9.90 5.10 -4.83
C LEU A 112 -9.32 6.51 -5.04
N PRO A 113 -8.87 6.85 -6.26
CA PRO A 113 -8.66 8.25 -6.64
C PRO A 113 -9.94 9.08 -6.43
N ALA A 114 -9.77 10.36 -6.10
CA ALA A 114 -10.87 11.33 -6.05
C ALA A 114 -11.68 11.42 -7.37
N GLY A 115 -12.87 12.01 -7.29
CA GLY A 115 -13.86 12.06 -8.38
C GLY A 115 -14.85 10.91 -8.30
N ASP A 116 -15.73 10.76 -9.29
CA ASP A 116 -16.86 9.80 -9.30
C ASP A 116 -16.89 8.85 -10.51
N GLY A 117 -15.92 8.98 -11.43
CA GLY A 117 -15.85 8.15 -12.65
C GLY A 117 -15.29 6.74 -12.40
N PRO A 118 -15.61 5.76 -13.27
CA PRO A 118 -15.03 4.41 -13.16
C PRO A 118 -13.50 4.43 -13.23
N VAL A 119 -12.85 3.63 -12.39
CA VAL A 119 -11.38 3.47 -12.34
C VAL A 119 -11.02 1.98 -12.34
N PRO A 120 -9.87 1.57 -12.91
CA PRO A 120 -9.34 0.25 -12.68
C PRO A 120 -9.04 0.07 -11.18
N VAL A 121 -9.32 -1.11 -10.63
CA VAL A 121 -9.03 -1.47 -9.24
C VAL A 121 -8.12 -2.70 -9.21
N VAL A 122 -7.03 -2.61 -8.47
CA VAL A 122 -6.10 -3.73 -8.25
C VAL A 122 -6.27 -4.28 -6.84
N VAL A 123 -6.50 -5.58 -6.71
CA VAL A 123 -6.43 -6.26 -5.41
C VAL A 123 -5.00 -6.67 -5.17
N GLN A 124 -4.43 -6.20 -4.06
CA GLN A 124 -3.07 -6.55 -3.67
C GLN A 124 -3.05 -7.86 -2.91
N VAL A 125 -2.35 -8.84 -3.46
CA VAL A 125 -2.09 -10.15 -2.84
C VAL A 125 -0.65 -10.11 -2.35
N HIS A 126 -0.45 -9.67 -1.10
CA HIS A 126 0.88 -9.44 -0.56
C HIS A 126 1.66 -10.75 -0.27
N GLY A 127 2.99 -10.62 -0.12
CA GLY A 127 3.95 -11.71 0.03
C GLY A 127 3.93 -12.39 1.40
N SER A 128 4.99 -13.08 1.79
CA SER A 128 5.05 -13.88 3.03
C SER A 128 5.24 -13.04 4.30
N GLU A 129 4.88 -11.76 4.28
CA GLU A 129 5.04 -10.88 5.43
C GLU A 129 4.01 -11.21 6.52
N ARG A 130 4.42 -11.02 7.78
CA ARG A 130 3.60 -11.26 8.98
C ARG A 130 3.00 -9.99 9.58
N TYR A 131 3.34 -8.83 9.02
CA TYR A 131 2.84 -7.54 9.45
C TYR A 131 1.58 -7.14 8.67
N SER A 132 0.88 -6.10 9.14
CA SER A 132 -0.31 -5.58 8.48
C SER A 132 0.01 -4.98 7.11
N ALA A 133 -0.65 -5.47 6.07
CA ALA A 133 -0.58 -4.86 4.74
C ALA A 133 -1.29 -3.50 4.72
N LEU A 134 -2.37 -3.35 5.50
CA LEU A 134 -3.08 -2.07 5.64
C LEU A 134 -2.18 -0.95 6.19
N ALA A 135 -1.19 -1.29 7.02
CA ALA A 135 -0.23 -0.32 7.54
C ALA A 135 0.96 -0.04 6.60
N HIS A 136 1.42 -1.03 5.83
CA HIS A 136 2.75 -0.96 5.19
C HIS A 136 2.76 -1.14 3.67
N ASP A 137 1.68 -1.63 3.04
CA ASP A 137 1.68 -1.83 1.59
C ASP A 137 1.61 -0.48 0.87
N SER A 138 2.70 -0.12 0.19
CA SER A 138 2.83 1.16 -0.50
C SER A 138 1.97 1.30 -1.76
N PHE A 139 1.45 0.20 -2.31
CA PHE A 139 0.57 0.29 -3.47
C PHE A 139 -0.73 1.04 -3.17
N GLN A 140 -1.13 1.08 -1.89
CA GLN A 140 -2.28 1.87 -1.43
C GLN A 140 -2.12 3.39 -1.67
N HIS A 141 -0.88 3.85 -1.84
CA HIS A 141 -0.54 5.24 -2.11
C HIS A 141 -0.04 5.44 -3.56
N LEU A 142 0.72 4.47 -4.11
CA LEU A 142 1.26 4.56 -5.46
C LEU A 142 0.21 4.43 -6.57
N LEU A 143 -0.79 3.54 -6.40
CA LEU A 143 -1.78 3.32 -7.45
C LEU A 143 -2.75 4.51 -7.58
N PRO A 144 -3.26 5.12 -6.50
CA PRO A 144 -4.08 6.32 -6.63
C PRO A 144 -3.34 7.50 -7.24
N LEU A 145 -2.01 7.62 -7.02
CA LEU A 145 -1.15 8.57 -7.75
C LEU A 145 -1.14 8.36 -9.26
N GLN A 146 -1.61 7.22 -9.76
CA GLN A 146 -1.71 6.93 -11.19
C GLN A 146 -3.16 6.80 -11.67
N GLY A 147 -4.13 7.24 -10.86
CA GLY A 147 -5.56 7.14 -11.21
C GLY A 147 -6.10 5.71 -11.12
N VAL A 148 -5.42 4.82 -10.40
CA VAL A 148 -5.79 3.42 -10.22
C VAL A 148 -6.26 3.21 -8.77
N GLY A 149 -7.43 2.63 -8.60
CA GLY A 149 -7.91 2.19 -7.29
C GLY A 149 -7.20 0.92 -6.82
N VAL A 150 -7.23 0.67 -5.53
CA VAL A 150 -6.53 -0.46 -4.94
C VAL A 150 -7.27 -0.99 -3.72
N PHE A 151 -7.39 -2.31 -3.64
CA PHE A 151 -7.90 -3.01 -2.47
C PHE A 151 -6.74 -3.71 -1.78
N ILE A 152 -6.44 -3.28 -0.55
CA ILE A 152 -5.46 -3.93 0.33
C ILE A 152 -6.23 -4.72 1.38
N TYR A 153 -5.71 -5.85 1.81
CA TYR A 153 -6.24 -6.56 2.98
C TYR A 153 -5.11 -7.18 3.78
N ASP A 154 -5.32 -7.27 5.10
CA ASP A 154 -4.45 -8.06 5.95
C ASP A 154 -4.75 -9.54 5.70
N LYS A 155 -3.75 -10.35 5.34
CA LYS A 155 -3.93 -11.81 5.27
C LYS A 155 -4.34 -12.38 6.63
N ARG A 156 -4.98 -13.56 6.59
CA ARG A 156 -5.32 -14.32 7.80
C ARG A 156 -4.13 -14.41 8.77
N GLY A 157 -4.39 -14.16 10.05
CA GLY A 157 -3.37 -14.14 11.09
C GLY A 157 -2.34 -13.01 11.01
N THR A 158 -2.60 -11.95 10.23
CA THR A 158 -1.78 -10.72 10.21
C THR A 158 -2.64 -9.50 10.51
N GLY A 159 -2.02 -8.45 11.04
CA GLY A 159 -2.69 -7.18 11.32
C GLY A 159 -4.01 -7.33 12.09
N ALA A 160 -5.09 -6.77 11.54
CA ALA A 160 -6.42 -6.83 12.15
C ALA A 160 -7.23 -8.07 11.74
N SER A 161 -6.73 -8.88 10.80
CA SER A 161 -7.39 -10.10 10.33
C SER A 161 -7.32 -11.23 11.37
N LYS A 162 -8.38 -12.05 11.41
CA LYS A 162 -8.48 -13.22 12.30
C LYS A 162 -7.85 -14.47 11.66
N GLY A 163 -7.90 -15.58 12.41
CA GLY A 163 -7.35 -16.87 12.00
C GLY A 163 -5.84 -16.97 12.20
N ASP A 164 -5.27 -18.08 11.78
CA ASP A 164 -3.83 -18.35 11.91
C ASP A 164 -3.07 -18.01 10.64
N TYR A 165 -1.86 -17.50 10.82
CA TYR A 165 -0.93 -17.27 9.73
C TYR A 165 -0.55 -18.61 9.08
N THR A 166 -0.52 -18.64 7.75
CA THR A 166 -0.19 -19.84 6.98
C THR A 166 0.52 -19.49 5.67
N GLN A 167 1.14 -20.48 5.04
CA GLN A 167 1.68 -20.41 3.67
C GLN A 167 0.96 -21.41 2.74
N ASP A 168 -0.23 -21.87 3.10
CA ASP A 168 -1.07 -22.68 2.22
C ASP A 168 -1.59 -21.83 1.05
N PHE A 169 -1.01 -22.02 -0.13
CA PHE A 169 -1.33 -21.23 -1.32
C PHE A 169 -2.79 -21.39 -1.74
N SER A 170 -3.38 -22.57 -1.59
CA SER A 170 -4.77 -22.84 -1.99
C SER A 170 -5.76 -22.12 -1.08
N LEU A 171 -5.50 -22.16 0.24
CA LEU A 171 -6.31 -21.43 1.21
C LEU A 171 -6.20 -19.92 1.00
N LEU A 172 -4.98 -19.41 0.78
CA LEU A 172 -4.74 -18.00 0.54
C LEU A 172 -5.31 -17.52 -0.81
N ALA A 173 -5.33 -18.38 -1.83
CA ALA A 173 -5.97 -18.08 -3.12
C ALA A 173 -7.49 -17.93 -2.96
N THR A 174 -8.08 -18.75 -2.10
CA THR A 174 -9.50 -18.63 -1.74
C THR A 174 -9.77 -17.31 -1.00
N ASP A 175 -8.90 -16.89 -0.07
CA ASP A 175 -9.03 -15.58 0.59
C ASP A 175 -8.89 -14.42 -0.40
N ALA A 176 -7.89 -14.47 -1.30
CA ALA A 176 -7.70 -13.47 -2.34
C ALA A 176 -8.92 -13.38 -3.27
N ALA A 177 -9.58 -14.51 -3.54
CA ALA A 177 -10.83 -14.54 -4.28
C ALA A 177 -11.97 -13.80 -3.55
N PHE A 178 -12.11 -14.00 -2.24
CA PHE A 178 -13.07 -13.24 -1.42
C PHE A 178 -12.71 -11.76 -1.32
N ALA A 179 -11.42 -11.41 -1.24
CA ALA A 179 -10.94 -10.04 -1.28
C ALA A 179 -11.32 -9.35 -2.60
N ALA A 180 -11.19 -10.05 -3.72
CA ALA A 180 -11.61 -9.56 -5.03
C ALA A 180 -13.12 -9.34 -5.12
N ALA A 181 -13.93 -10.26 -4.58
CA ALA A 181 -15.38 -10.07 -4.52
C ALA A 181 -15.77 -8.85 -3.66
N GLU A 182 -15.09 -8.65 -2.52
CA GLU A 182 -15.31 -7.50 -1.66
C GLU A 182 -14.89 -6.18 -2.33
N ALA A 183 -13.75 -6.17 -3.03
CA ALA A 183 -13.30 -5.02 -3.81
C ALA A 183 -14.35 -4.63 -4.87
N ARG A 184 -14.93 -5.61 -5.59
CA ARG A 184 -16.01 -5.34 -6.55
C ARG A 184 -17.24 -4.74 -5.87
N ARG A 185 -17.64 -5.28 -4.71
CA ARG A 185 -18.81 -4.81 -3.95
C ARG A 185 -18.64 -3.36 -3.51
N LEU A 186 -17.48 -3.01 -2.95
CA LEU A 186 -17.19 -1.66 -2.45
C LEU A 186 -16.98 -0.65 -3.57
N ALA A 187 -16.33 -1.04 -4.66
CA ALA A 187 -16.14 -0.16 -5.82
C ALA A 187 -17.47 0.10 -6.54
N GLY A 188 -18.38 -0.89 -6.61
CA GLY A 188 -19.70 -0.71 -7.20
C GLY A 188 -19.64 -0.10 -8.60
N GLN A 189 -20.34 1.02 -8.82
CA GLN A 189 -20.36 1.73 -10.11
C GLN A 189 -19.01 2.38 -10.46
N ARG A 190 -18.12 2.57 -9.48
CA ARG A 190 -16.75 3.08 -9.70
C ARG A 190 -15.82 2.01 -10.26
N LEU A 191 -16.21 0.74 -10.28
CA LEU A 191 -15.37 -0.32 -10.81
C LEU A 191 -15.33 -0.27 -12.36
N GLY A 192 -14.16 0.02 -12.92
CA GLY A 192 -13.87 -0.14 -14.34
C GLY A 192 -13.41 -1.57 -14.67
N ARG A 193 -12.10 -1.82 -14.52
CA ARG A 193 -11.48 -3.16 -14.63
C ARG A 193 -11.01 -3.63 -13.28
N LEU A 194 -11.06 -4.93 -13.01
CA LEU A 194 -10.49 -5.52 -11.80
C LEU A 194 -9.25 -6.36 -12.14
N GLY A 195 -8.13 -6.07 -11.51
CA GLY A 195 -6.93 -6.88 -11.60
C GLY A 195 -6.48 -7.44 -10.26
N LEU A 196 -5.64 -8.48 -10.31
CA LEU A 196 -4.89 -8.97 -9.15
C LEU A 196 -3.41 -8.65 -9.36
N HIS A 197 -2.76 -8.09 -8.34
CA HIS A 197 -1.29 -7.99 -8.30
C HIS A 197 -0.78 -8.89 -7.18
N GLY A 198 0.17 -9.76 -7.50
CA GLY A 198 0.79 -10.68 -6.55
C GLY A 198 2.30 -10.53 -6.55
N ALA A 199 2.90 -10.32 -5.39
CA ALA A 199 4.35 -10.19 -5.25
C ALA A 199 4.95 -11.32 -4.39
N SER A 200 6.09 -11.88 -4.80
CA SER A 200 6.76 -12.98 -4.09
C SER A 200 5.81 -14.18 -3.89
N HIS A 201 5.52 -14.58 -2.65
CA HIS A 201 4.49 -15.57 -2.31
C HIS A 201 3.12 -15.21 -2.91
N GLY A 202 2.75 -13.93 -2.93
CA GLY A 202 1.53 -13.46 -3.58
C GLY A 202 1.50 -13.71 -5.09
N GLY A 203 2.67 -13.80 -5.73
CA GLY A 203 2.82 -14.13 -7.14
C GLY A 203 2.40 -15.56 -7.51
N TRP A 204 2.38 -16.48 -6.53
CA TRP A 204 1.79 -17.82 -6.69
C TRP A 204 0.28 -17.82 -6.38
N VAL A 205 -0.11 -17.06 -5.36
CA VAL A 205 -1.50 -16.99 -4.88
C VAL A 205 -2.43 -16.28 -5.88
N ALA A 206 -1.98 -15.17 -6.47
CA ALA A 206 -2.83 -14.36 -7.36
C ALA A 206 -3.29 -15.12 -8.64
N PRO A 207 -2.41 -15.85 -9.37
CA PRO A 207 -2.85 -16.70 -10.48
C PRO A 207 -3.84 -17.78 -10.06
N MET A 208 -3.62 -18.45 -8.93
CA MET A 208 -4.56 -19.46 -8.41
C MET A 208 -5.93 -18.85 -8.07
N ALA A 209 -5.95 -17.66 -7.47
CA ALA A 209 -7.20 -16.94 -7.18
C ALA A 209 -7.93 -16.53 -8.48
N ALA A 210 -7.17 -16.15 -9.52
CA ALA A 210 -7.71 -15.71 -10.81
C ALA A 210 -8.55 -16.80 -11.50
N LEU A 211 -8.25 -18.08 -11.26
CA LEU A 211 -9.04 -19.22 -11.75
C LEU A 211 -10.48 -19.20 -11.22
N SER A 212 -10.70 -18.62 -10.04
CA SER A 212 -12.02 -18.55 -9.39
C SER A 212 -12.74 -17.23 -9.66
N VAL A 213 -12.03 -16.09 -9.71
CA VAL A 213 -12.65 -14.74 -9.74
C VAL A 213 -12.63 -14.03 -11.09
N LYS A 214 -11.99 -14.63 -12.10
CA LYS A 214 -11.94 -14.12 -13.49
C LYS A 214 -11.64 -12.60 -13.55
N PRO A 215 -10.48 -12.15 -13.03
CA PRO A 215 -10.08 -10.76 -13.14
C PRO A 215 -9.81 -10.40 -14.61
N ASP A 216 -9.85 -9.12 -14.95
CA ASP A 216 -9.49 -8.60 -16.27
C ASP A 216 -8.00 -8.78 -16.58
N PHE A 217 -7.15 -8.78 -15.55
CA PHE A 217 -5.71 -8.97 -15.67
C PHE A 217 -5.09 -9.50 -14.36
N VAL A 218 -3.91 -10.10 -14.49
CA VAL A 218 -3.07 -10.53 -13.35
C VAL A 218 -1.66 -10.03 -13.58
N ILE A 219 -1.06 -9.43 -12.56
CA ILE A 219 0.34 -8.99 -12.56
C ILE A 219 1.10 -9.81 -11.53
N VAL A 220 2.13 -10.52 -11.98
CA VAL A 220 3.01 -11.34 -11.13
C VAL A 220 4.36 -10.67 -11.02
N SER A 221 4.73 -10.30 -9.79
CA SER A 221 6.00 -9.65 -9.46
C SER A 221 6.89 -10.62 -8.68
N TYR A 222 7.92 -11.15 -9.35
CA TYR A 222 8.89 -12.11 -8.77
C TYR A 222 8.24 -13.36 -8.15
N GLY A 223 7.12 -13.80 -8.71
CA GLY A 223 6.57 -15.14 -8.51
C GLY A 223 7.11 -16.09 -9.57
N MET A 224 7.08 -17.40 -9.30
CA MET A 224 7.31 -18.41 -10.34
C MET A 224 5.94 -18.88 -10.82
N LEU A 225 5.70 -18.77 -12.12
CA LEU A 225 4.65 -19.52 -12.78
C LEU A 225 5.29 -20.83 -13.24
N GLU A 226 4.84 -21.97 -12.71
CA GLU A 226 5.04 -23.28 -13.34
C GLU A 226 3.97 -23.52 -14.39
#